data_AF-A0AAU9NX24-F1
#
_entry.id   AF-A0AAU9NX24-F1
#
_cell.length_a   1.000
_cell.length_b   1.000
_cell.length_c   1.000
_cell.angle_alpha   90.00
_cell.angle_beta   90.00
_cell.angle_gamma   90.00
#
_symmetry.space_group_name_H-M   'P 1'
#
loop_
_entity.id
_entity.type
_entity.pdbx_description
1 polymer ?
#
loop_
_entity_poly.entity_id
_entity_poly.type
_entity_poly.pdbx_seq_one_letter_code
_entity_poly.pdbx_strand_id
1 'polypeptide(L)'
;MVNTRSSKEVSKSSCQLQRKLDLVKTKEPEPIDPIKISSKRRSTASLSLDGLLTPKNEDTDHTLMMQTDIHIPEKRTLVDDPLWRGNAVGKEVKELLEAVEHHYPNTFQRVQIRVKPFWSAILEGFHATIKRFMGTSVDALTVDQIASLQEDLNELEGFKFDLSWALKRLDIVDRLKFGNEPLQKELMALEDSLDPLKATVDMRWKQLMEARDMYKREVLEYENAIDARNKKTQEMEQMFGADFDRVLKSHLGFGLLPGY
;
A
#
# COMPACT_ATOMS: atom_id res chain seq x y z
N MET A 1 -36.95 -5.31 -61.66
CA MET A 1 -37.62 -6.18 -60.67
C MET A 1 -37.44 -5.57 -59.30
N VAL A 2 -38.55 -5.11 -58.73
CA VAL A 2 -38.66 -4.42 -57.44
C VAL A 2 -38.72 -5.48 -56.35
N ASN A 3 -37.98 -5.32 -55.25
CA ASN A 3 -38.17 -6.16 -54.06
C ASN A 3 -38.43 -5.27 -52.84
N THR A 4 -39.58 -5.54 -52.22
CA THR A 4 -40.30 -4.71 -51.26
C THR A 4 -39.92 -5.06 -49.82
N ARG A 5 -39.97 -4.02 -48.97
CA ARG A 5 -39.85 -4.05 -47.51
C ARG A 5 -40.80 -5.06 -46.84
N SER A 6 -40.37 -5.64 -45.73
CA SER A 6 -41.27 -6.06 -44.65
C SER A 6 -40.59 -5.93 -43.29
N SER A 7 -41.02 -4.92 -42.54
CA SER A 7 -40.76 -4.75 -41.11
C SER A 7 -41.76 -5.62 -40.34
N LYS A 8 -41.29 -6.38 -39.33
CA LYS A 8 -42.16 -6.97 -38.31
C LYS A 8 -41.69 -6.60 -36.92
N GLU A 9 -42.68 -6.16 -36.17
CA GLU A 9 -42.63 -5.41 -34.92
C GLU A 9 -42.20 -6.26 -33.72
N VAL A 10 -41.44 -5.60 -32.85
CA VAL A 10 -41.16 -5.99 -31.47
C VAL A 10 -42.35 -5.53 -30.63
N SER A 11 -43.08 -6.47 -30.04
CA SER A 11 -44.07 -6.19 -29.00
C SER A 11 -44.15 -7.39 -28.05
N LYS A 12 -43.32 -7.39 -27.01
CA LYS A 12 -43.53 -8.23 -25.83
C LYS A 12 -43.07 -7.53 -24.53
N SER A 13 -44.09 -7.12 -23.77
CA SER A 13 -44.22 -7.34 -22.32
C SER A 13 -43.42 -6.46 -21.34
N SER A 14 -44.04 -5.33 -20.96
CA SER A 14 -43.64 -4.38 -19.92
C SER A 14 -44.50 -4.51 -18.63
N CYS A 15 -44.72 -5.72 -18.10
CA CYS A 15 -45.66 -5.92 -16.98
C CYS A 15 -45.11 -6.73 -15.78
N GLN A 16 -43.80 -6.75 -15.52
CA GLN A 16 -43.23 -7.62 -14.48
C GLN A 16 -42.37 -6.96 -13.39
N LEU A 17 -42.51 -5.65 -13.14
CA LEU A 17 -41.76 -4.95 -12.09
C LEU A 17 -42.63 -4.06 -11.18
N GLN A 18 -43.82 -4.52 -10.80
CA GLN A 18 -44.72 -3.77 -9.90
C GLN A 18 -45.19 -4.52 -8.65
N ARG A 19 -44.44 -5.54 -8.21
CA ARG A 19 -44.62 -6.12 -6.86
C ARG A 19 -43.28 -6.37 -6.22
N LYS A 20 -42.83 -5.39 -5.43
CA LYS A 20 -41.95 -5.50 -4.25
C LYS A 20 -41.56 -4.10 -3.79
N LEU A 21 -42.55 -3.31 -3.40
CA LEU A 21 -42.37 -2.05 -2.69
C LEU A 21 -43.45 -2.04 -1.62
N ASP A 22 -43.21 -2.83 -0.58
CA ASP A 22 -43.76 -2.64 0.75
C ASP A 22 -42.94 -3.46 1.72
N LEU A 23 -42.67 -2.86 2.88
CA LEU A 23 -42.00 -3.41 4.05
C LEU A 23 -40.46 -3.31 4.11
N VAL A 24 -39.94 -2.08 4.18
CA VAL A 24 -38.76 -1.81 5.01
C VAL A 24 -39.07 -0.62 5.91
N LYS A 25 -39.27 -0.90 7.21
CA LYS A 25 -39.36 0.11 8.27
C LYS A 25 -38.06 0.91 8.32
N THR A 26 -38.19 2.22 8.20
CA THR A 26 -37.15 3.22 8.42
C THR A 26 -36.67 3.14 9.86
N LYS A 27 -35.42 2.70 10.06
CA LYS A 27 -34.63 2.99 11.26
C LYS A 27 -33.74 4.19 10.92
N GLU A 28 -33.91 5.25 11.68
CA GLU A 28 -33.16 6.50 11.63
C GLU A 28 -31.65 6.24 11.86
N PRO A 29 -30.73 6.77 11.04
CA PRO A 29 -29.30 6.62 11.29
C PRO A 29 -28.78 7.75 12.19
N GLU A 30 -28.13 7.35 13.28
CA GLU A 30 -27.39 8.23 14.20
C GLU A 30 -26.25 8.99 13.48
N PRO A 31 -25.88 10.19 13.97
CA PRO A 31 -24.82 11.00 13.40
C PRO A 31 -23.43 10.39 13.70
N ILE A 32 -22.64 10.18 12.64
CA ILE A 32 -21.27 9.69 12.70
C ILE A 32 -20.33 10.85 13.07
N ASP A 33 -19.57 10.70 14.15
CA ASP A 33 -18.53 11.64 14.60
C ASP A 33 -17.35 11.74 13.60
N PRO A 34 -16.70 12.91 13.50
CA PRO A 34 -15.57 13.11 12.60
C PRO A 34 -14.30 12.36 13.08
N ILE A 35 -13.73 11.61 12.14
CA ILE A 35 -12.47 10.88 12.26
C ILE A 35 -11.32 11.85 12.62
N LYS A 36 -10.73 11.68 13.81
CA LYS A 36 -9.47 12.31 14.21
C LYS A 36 -8.32 11.68 13.43
N ILE A 37 -7.78 12.39 12.46
CA ILE A 37 -6.53 12.05 11.78
C ILE A 37 -5.37 12.48 12.70
N SER A 38 -4.73 11.51 13.37
CA SER A 38 -3.54 11.74 14.18
C SER A 38 -2.31 11.94 13.29
N SER A 39 -1.91 13.20 13.11
CA SER A 39 -0.65 13.57 12.46
C SER A 39 0.52 13.30 13.42
N LYS A 40 1.17 12.14 13.27
CA LYS A 40 2.37 11.76 14.01
C LYS A 40 3.60 12.26 13.24
N ARG A 41 4.05 13.49 13.53
CA ARG A 41 5.30 14.05 13.02
C ARG A 41 6.48 13.21 13.52
N ARG A 42 7.21 12.59 12.59
CA ARG A 42 8.50 11.94 12.84
C ARG A 42 9.56 13.07 12.88
N SER A 43 10.11 13.32 14.05
CA SER A 43 11.23 14.23 14.25
C SER A 43 12.52 13.50 13.85
N THR A 44 13.22 14.01 12.84
CA THR A 44 14.54 13.57 12.41
C THR A 44 15.59 14.28 13.25
N ALA A 45 16.36 13.51 14.03
CA ALA A 45 17.55 14.00 14.71
C ALA A 45 18.71 14.08 13.70
N SER A 46 19.21 15.29 13.48
CA SER A 46 20.44 15.59 12.76
C SER A 46 21.63 15.36 13.70
N LEU A 47 22.45 14.34 13.42
CA LEU A 47 23.79 14.19 14.00
C LEU A 47 24.75 15.04 13.16
N SER A 48 25.22 16.14 13.74
CA SER A 48 26.34 16.91 13.18
C SER A 48 27.64 16.19 13.49
N LEU A 49 28.41 15.96 12.44
CA LEU A 49 29.72 15.32 12.41
C LEU A 49 30.77 16.44 12.37
N ASP A 50 31.24 16.90 13.52
CA ASP A 50 32.38 17.82 13.61
C ASP A 50 33.58 17.09 14.22
N GLY A 51 34.63 16.95 13.42
CA GLY A 51 35.90 16.37 13.87
C GLY A 51 36.84 15.99 12.73
N LEU A 52 36.94 16.81 11.67
CA LEU A 52 37.99 16.64 10.66
C LEU A 52 39.14 17.62 10.95
N LEU A 53 40.30 17.01 11.12
CA LEU A 53 41.63 17.57 11.31
C LEU A 53 42.04 18.54 10.19
N THR A 54 42.77 19.60 10.54
CA THR A 54 43.89 20.12 9.72
C THR A 54 45.00 20.70 10.62
N PRO A 55 46.24 20.79 10.11
CA PRO A 55 47.46 20.66 10.89
C PRO A 55 48.12 22.00 11.21
N LYS A 56 48.92 22.03 12.28
CA LYS A 56 49.97 23.03 12.51
C LYS A 56 51.28 22.31 12.69
N ASN A 57 52.10 22.32 11.63
CA ASN A 57 53.54 22.19 11.74
C ASN A 57 54.11 23.60 11.75
N GLU A 58 54.96 23.93 12.72
CA GLU A 58 56.34 24.37 12.47
C GLU A 58 57.09 24.58 13.79
N ASP A 59 58.34 24.11 13.73
CA ASP A 59 59.53 24.45 14.51
C ASP A 59 59.55 24.22 16.02
N THR A 60 60.47 23.37 16.47
CA THR A 60 61.74 23.82 17.06
C THR A 60 62.75 22.66 17.11
N ASP A 61 63.99 23.04 16.86
CA ASP A 61 65.18 22.26 16.62
C ASP A 61 65.87 21.76 17.92
N HIS A 62 66.80 20.82 17.72
CA HIS A 62 67.93 20.41 18.59
C HIS A 62 67.73 19.35 19.69
N THR A 63 68.57 18.31 19.61
CA THR A 63 69.50 17.82 20.66
C THR A 63 69.51 16.29 20.82
N LEU A 64 70.53 15.70 20.20
CA LEU A 64 71.27 14.48 20.52
C LEU A 64 71.16 14.02 22.00
N MET A 65 70.80 12.75 22.24
CA MET A 65 71.48 11.83 23.17
C MET A 65 71.06 10.38 22.89
N MET A 66 72.06 9.51 22.80
CA MET A 66 71.90 8.06 22.72
C MET A 66 71.42 7.51 24.06
N GLN A 67 70.34 6.72 24.05
CA GLN A 67 70.04 5.76 25.09
C GLN A 67 69.48 4.49 24.44
N THR A 68 70.30 3.46 24.48
CA THR A 68 69.93 2.07 24.21
C THR A 68 69.14 1.55 25.40
N ASP A 69 67.82 1.60 25.28
CA ASP A 69 66.95 0.77 26.09
C ASP A 69 66.38 -0.34 25.20
N ILE A 70 66.73 -1.57 25.56
CA ILE A 70 66.14 -2.79 25.04
C ILE A 70 64.67 -2.74 25.43
N HIS A 71 63.85 -2.22 24.52
CA HIS A 71 62.40 -2.33 24.62
C HIS A 71 62.05 -3.80 24.37
N ILE A 72 61.87 -4.53 25.47
CA ILE A 72 61.11 -5.78 25.47
C ILE A 72 59.77 -5.41 24.81
N PRO A 73 59.42 -5.98 23.65
CA PRO A 73 58.14 -5.66 23.05
C PRO A 73 57.07 -6.13 24.02
N GLU A 74 56.36 -5.15 24.59
CA GLU A 74 55.11 -5.32 25.28
C GLU A 74 54.29 -6.36 24.52
N LYS A 75 53.86 -7.39 25.24
CA LYS A 75 52.85 -8.35 24.79
C LYS A 75 51.75 -7.55 24.11
N ARG A 76 51.73 -7.57 22.78
CA ARG A 76 50.51 -7.29 22.02
C ARG A 76 49.47 -8.19 22.66
N THR A 77 48.48 -7.58 23.29
CA THR A 77 47.27 -8.25 23.69
C THR A 77 46.82 -9.03 22.46
N LEU A 78 46.91 -10.36 22.57
CA LEU A 78 46.26 -11.25 21.64
C LEU A 78 44.78 -10.90 21.81
N VAL A 79 44.27 -10.02 20.94
CA VAL A 79 42.84 -9.88 20.77
C VAL A 79 42.45 -11.23 20.21
N ASP A 80 42.00 -12.12 21.09
CA ASP A 80 41.59 -13.45 20.70
C ASP A 80 40.56 -13.30 19.58
N ASP A 81 40.92 -13.77 18.38
CA ASP A 81 40.05 -13.67 17.22
C ASP A 81 38.69 -14.29 17.58
N PRO A 82 37.57 -13.60 17.32
CA PRO A 82 36.27 -14.08 17.73
C PRO A 82 35.99 -15.46 17.14
N LEU A 83 35.81 -16.45 18.04
CA LEU A 83 35.63 -17.83 17.62
C LEU A 83 34.17 -18.10 17.26
N TRP A 84 33.94 -18.74 16.11
CA TRP A 84 32.68 -19.40 15.74
C TRP A 84 32.90 -20.91 15.65
N ARG A 85 32.21 -21.67 16.51
CA ARG A 85 32.38 -23.13 16.68
C ARG A 85 33.85 -23.58 16.80
N GLY A 86 34.68 -22.77 17.47
CA GLY A 86 36.11 -23.04 17.69
C GLY A 86 37.04 -22.66 16.53
N ASN A 87 36.54 -21.98 15.49
CA ASN A 87 37.33 -21.44 14.39
C ASN A 87 37.48 -19.93 14.54
N ALA A 88 38.71 -19.45 14.41
CA ALA A 88 39.00 -18.03 14.35
C ALA A 88 38.42 -17.45 13.06
N VAL A 89 37.48 -16.53 13.22
CA VAL A 89 36.84 -15.79 12.14
C VAL A 89 36.78 -14.31 12.54
N GLY A 90 36.70 -13.40 11.57
CA GLY A 90 36.47 -11.99 11.87
C GLY A 90 35.13 -11.77 12.59
N LYS A 91 35.00 -10.66 13.33
CA LYS A 91 33.79 -10.32 14.08
C LYS A 91 32.53 -10.30 13.18
N GLU A 92 32.62 -9.67 12.01
CA GLU A 92 31.51 -9.58 11.05
C GLU A 92 31.07 -10.97 10.54
N VAL A 93 32.06 -11.83 10.24
CA VAL A 93 31.82 -13.20 9.78
C VAL A 93 31.12 -13.99 10.86
N LYS A 94 31.58 -13.89 12.13
CA LYS A 94 30.93 -14.54 13.26
C LYS A 94 29.47 -14.11 13.42
N GLU A 95 29.21 -12.80 13.42
CA GLU A 95 27.86 -12.26 13.60
C GLU A 95 26.91 -12.75 12.49
N LEU A 96 27.38 -12.79 11.24
CA LEU A 96 26.59 -13.33 10.14
C LEU A 96 26.33 -14.83 10.31
N LEU A 97 27.36 -15.61 10.62
CA LEU A 97 27.23 -17.06 10.79
C LEU A 97 26.25 -17.41 11.92
N GLU A 98 26.32 -16.71 13.05
CA GLU A 98 25.37 -16.87 14.16
C GLU A 98 23.94 -16.47 13.76
N ALA A 99 23.78 -15.37 13.02
CA ALA A 99 22.47 -14.96 12.52
C ALA A 99 21.86 -15.99 11.55
N VAL A 100 22.67 -16.51 10.62
CA VAL A 100 22.23 -17.55 9.67
C VAL A 100 21.91 -18.84 10.41
N GLU A 101 22.71 -19.24 11.39
CA GLU A 101 22.47 -20.43 12.21
C GLU A 101 21.17 -20.30 13.02
N HIS A 102 20.87 -19.10 13.51
CA HIS A 102 19.63 -18.82 14.23
C HIS A 102 18.40 -18.90 13.32
N HIS A 103 18.45 -18.27 12.14
CA HIS A 103 17.30 -18.22 11.23
C HIS A 103 17.11 -19.49 10.39
N TYR A 104 18.21 -20.18 10.09
CA TYR A 104 18.24 -21.35 9.22
C TYR A 104 19.10 -22.45 9.86
N PRO A 105 18.60 -23.11 10.92
CA PRO A 105 19.38 -24.02 11.77
C PRO A 105 19.98 -25.22 11.03
N ASN A 106 19.37 -25.61 9.91
CA ASN A 106 19.87 -26.73 9.11
C ASN A 106 21.11 -26.37 8.27
N THR A 107 21.40 -25.07 8.05
CA THR A 107 22.47 -24.60 7.16
C THR A 107 23.83 -25.21 7.50
N PHE A 108 24.16 -25.32 8.78
CA PHE A 108 25.45 -25.81 9.23
C PHE A 108 25.41 -27.24 9.77
N GLN A 109 24.24 -27.91 9.73
CA GLN A 109 24.05 -29.20 10.39
C GLN A 109 24.96 -30.30 9.84
N ARG A 110 25.26 -30.26 8.54
CA ARG A 110 26.08 -31.27 7.84
C ARG A 110 27.54 -30.86 7.70
N VAL A 111 27.91 -29.67 8.16
CA VAL A 111 29.25 -29.10 8.03
C VAL A 111 30.16 -29.71 9.08
N GLN A 112 31.26 -30.33 8.64
CA GLN A 112 32.27 -30.93 9.53
C GLN A 112 33.61 -30.21 9.37
N ILE A 113 33.92 -29.33 10.32
CA ILE A 113 35.14 -28.53 10.29
C ILE A 113 36.30 -29.35 10.88
N ARG A 114 37.18 -29.86 10.00
CA ARG A 114 38.31 -30.73 10.38
C ARG A 114 39.69 -30.07 10.25
N VAL A 115 39.87 -29.13 9.32
CA VAL A 115 41.18 -28.53 8.99
C VAL A 115 41.12 -27.00 9.06
N LYS A 116 41.53 -26.43 10.20
CA LYS A 116 41.34 -25.01 10.54
C LYS A 116 41.68 -23.99 9.42
N PRO A 117 42.89 -24.00 8.80
CA PRO A 117 43.23 -22.96 7.82
C PRO A 117 42.44 -23.04 6.51
N PHE A 118 42.04 -24.24 6.08
CA PHE A 118 41.21 -24.41 4.88
C PHE A 118 39.78 -23.87 5.10
N TRP A 119 39.24 -24.11 6.30
CA TRP A 119 37.89 -23.67 6.65
C TRP A 119 37.77 -22.16 6.83
N SER A 120 38.81 -21.45 7.22
CA SER A 120 38.79 -19.97 7.27
C SER A 120 38.46 -19.37 5.91
N ALA A 121 39.09 -19.82 4.82
CA ALA A 121 38.80 -19.33 3.47
C ALA A 121 37.37 -19.65 3.03
N ILE A 122 36.86 -20.84 3.37
CA ILE A 122 35.47 -21.24 3.06
C ILE A 122 34.47 -20.37 3.82
N LEU A 123 34.71 -20.08 5.10
CA LEU A 123 33.80 -19.26 5.91
C LEU A 123 33.80 -17.79 5.46
N GLU A 124 34.95 -17.27 5.01
CA GLU A 124 35.02 -15.96 4.36
C GLU A 124 34.24 -15.93 3.04
N GLY A 125 34.40 -16.96 2.20
CA GLY A 125 33.63 -17.12 0.96
C GLY A 125 32.13 -17.20 1.23
N PHE A 126 31.72 -18.00 2.22
CA PHE A 126 30.34 -18.08 2.68
C PHE A 126 29.81 -16.70 3.11
N HIS A 127 30.58 -15.97 3.92
CA HIS A 127 30.19 -14.64 4.37
C HIS A 127 30.02 -13.67 3.19
N ALA A 128 30.97 -13.64 2.25
CA ALA A 128 30.87 -12.80 1.07
C ALA A 128 29.64 -13.12 0.21
N THR A 129 29.39 -14.40 -0.08
CA THR A 129 28.25 -14.85 -0.89
C THR A 129 26.92 -14.54 -0.22
N ILE A 130 26.77 -14.85 1.07
CA ILE A 130 25.52 -14.59 1.80
C ILE A 130 25.29 -13.09 2.00
N LYS A 131 26.34 -12.31 2.27
CA LYS A 131 26.25 -10.84 2.35
C LYS A 131 25.81 -10.25 1.01
N ARG A 132 26.36 -10.73 -0.11
CA ARG A 132 25.92 -10.34 -1.46
C ARG A 132 24.46 -10.72 -1.69
N PHE A 133 24.09 -11.96 -1.38
CA PHE A 133 22.71 -12.46 -1.52
C PHE A 133 21.71 -11.61 -0.73
N MET A 134 22.00 -11.27 0.53
CA MET A 134 21.09 -10.49 1.38
C MET A 134 21.10 -8.99 1.05
N GLY A 135 22.23 -8.45 0.59
CA GLY A 135 22.39 -7.04 0.29
C GLY A 135 21.89 -6.61 -1.08
N THR A 136 21.65 -7.54 -2.00
CA THR A 136 21.24 -7.20 -3.36
C THR A 136 19.72 -6.98 -3.43
N SER A 137 19.30 -5.83 -3.95
CA SER A 137 17.89 -5.53 -4.18
C SER A 137 17.33 -6.38 -5.33
N VAL A 138 16.12 -6.91 -5.15
CA VAL A 138 15.38 -7.65 -6.19
C VAL A 138 15.23 -6.79 -7.44
N ASP A 139 14.98 -5.49 -7.32
CA ASP A 139 14.78 -4.58 -8.46
C ASP A 139 16.06 -4.34 -9.27
N ALA A 140 17.22 -4.38 -8.61
CA ALA A 140 18.52 -4.16 -9.23
C ALA A 140 19.15 -5.44 -9.82
N LEU A 141 18.62 -6.61 -9.45
CA LEU A 141 19.14 -7.92 -9.86
C LEU A 141 19.09 -8.09 -11.39
N THR A 142 20.14 -8.63 -12.00
CA THR A 142 20.13 -9.05 -13.41
C THR A 142 20.08 -10.58 -13.53
N VAL A 143 19.73 -11.10 -14.71
CA VAL A 143 19.75 -12.55 -14.98
C VAL A 143 21.15 -13.14 -14.74
N ASP A 144 22.20 -12.44 -15.18
CA ASP A 144 23.59 -12.87 -14.96
C ASP A 144 23.97 -12.89 -13.47
N GLN A 145 23.46 -11.94 -12.69
CA GLN A 145 23.68 -11.91 -11.23
C GLN A 145 22.94 -13.04 -10.51
N ILE A 146 21.75 -13.43 -10.99
CA ILE A 146 21.05 -14.63 -10.50
C ILE A 146 21.89 -15.87 -10.79
N ALA A 147 22.33 -16.06 -12.03
CA ALA A 147 23.14 -17.21 -12.41
C ALA A 147 24.43 -17.30 -11.57
N SER A 148 25.14 -16.18 -11.42
CA SER A 148 26.34 -16.10 -10.59
C SER A 148 26.07 -16.38 -9.10
N LEU A 149 24.98 -15.86 -8.53
CA LEU A 149 24.58 -16.21 -7.15
C LEU A 149 24.24 -17.69 -7.01
N GLN A 150 23.57 -18.27 -8.00
CA GLN A 150 23.20 -19.68 -7.99
C GLN A 150 24.44 -20.58 -8.04
N GLU A 151 25.43 -20.24 -8.87
CA GLU A 151 26.72 -20.94 -8.92
C GLU A 151 27.45 -20.87 -7.57
N ASP A 152 27.60 -19.67 -6.99
CA ASP A 152 28.29 -19.49 -5.70
C ASP A 152 27.58 -20.25 -4.56
N LEU A 153 26.24 -20.27 -4.55
CA LEU A 153 25.46 -21.04 -3.56
C LEU A 153 25.63 -22.55 -3.76
N ASN A 154 25.65 -23.04 -5.00
CA ASN A 154 25.86 -24.46 -5.30
C ASN A 154 27.29 -24.91 -4.93
N GLU A 155 28.29 -24.05 -5.12
CA GLU A 155 29.67 -24.34 -4.68
C GLU A 155 29.72 -24.52 -3.15
N LEU A 156 29.02 -23.65 -2.41
CA LEU A 156 28.89 -23.77 -0.96
C LEU A 156 28.13 -25.04 -0.54
N GLU A 157 27.09 -25.46 -1.25
CA GLU A 157 26.45 -26.77 -0.99
C GLU A 157 27.43 -27.95 -1.15
N GLY A 158 28.43 -27.82 -2.03
CA GLY A 158 29.54 -28.76 -2.17
C GLY A 158 30.31 -28.98 -0.85
N PHE A 159 30.42 -27.93 -0.03
CA PHE A 159 31.02 -27.97 1.32
C PHE A 159 30.05 -28.41 2.43
N LYS A 160 28.87 -28.94 2.05
CA LYS A 160 27.82 -29.45 2.95
C LYS A 160 27.05 -28.36 3.71
N PHE A 161 27.12 -27.10 3.28
CA PHE A 161 26.15 -26.11 3.73
C PHE A 161 24.77 -26.46 3.13
N ASP A 162 23.71 -26.42 3.93
CA ASP A 162 22.33 -26.55 3.43
C ASP A 162 21.81 -25.15 3.05
N LEU A 163 21.86 -24.83 1.76
CA LEU A 163 21.48 -23.53 1.22
C LEU A 163 20.18 -23.60 0.41
N SER A 164 19.40 -24.66 0.63
CA SER A 164 18.08 -24.85 0.01
C SER A 164 17.15 -23.64 0.21
N TRP A 165 17.24 -22.96 1.35
CA TRP A 165 16.47 -21.74 1.62
C TRP A 165 16.87 -20.56 0.72
N ALA A 166 18.16 -20.39 0.44
CA ALA A 166 18.68 -19.31 -0.39
C ALA A 166 18.37 -19.59 -1.87
N LEU A 167 18.63 -20.83 -2.30
CA LEU A 167 18.34 -21.30 -3.66
C LEU A 167 16.84 -21.21 -3.98
N LYS A 168 15.96 -21.65 -3.06
CA LYS A 168 14.51 -21.52 -3.24
C LYS A 168 14.07 -20.06 -3.37
N ARG A 169 14.65 -19.17 -2.57
CA ARG A 169 14.32 -17.75 -2.64
C ARG A 169 14.82 -17.12 -3.94
N LEU A 170 15.96 -17.56 -4.46
CA LEU A 170 16.49 -17.14 -5.74
C LEU A 170 15.61 -17.63 -6.91
N ASP A 171 15.14 -18.89 -6.89
CA ASP A 171 14.19 -19.44 -7.88
C ASP A 171 12.87 -18.65 -7.90
N ILE A 172 12.33 -18.29 -6.73
CA ILE A 172 11.14 -17.44 -6.66
C ILE A 172 11.39 -16.08 -7.32
N VAL A 173 12.55 -15.46 -7.03
CA VAL A 173 12.91 -14.16 -7.63
C VAL A 173 13.07 -14.27 -9.15
N ASP A 174 13.73 -15.32 -9.63
CA ASP A 174 13.90 -15.55 -11.07
C ASP A 174 12.56 -15.68 -11.79
N ARG A 175 11.67 -16.52 -11.25
CA ARG A 175 10.31 -16.72 -11.79
C ARG A 175 9.48 -15.45 -11.79
N LEU A 176 9.50 -14.69 -10.71
CA LEU A 176 8.70 -13.47 -10.61
C LEU A 176 9.29 -12.33 -11.44
N LYS A 177 10.61 -12.17 -11.47
CA LYS A 177 11.20 -11.02 -12.15
C LYS A 177 11.40 -11.25 -13.65
N PHE A 178 11.86 -12.44 -14.01
CA PHE A 178 12.30 -12.77 -15.37
C PHE A 178 11.45 -13.88 -16.00
N GLY A 179 10.78 -14.68 -15.18
CA GLY A 179 9.81 -15.65 -15.63
C GLY A 179 8.56 -14.99 -16.20
N ASN A 180 7.94 -15.68 -17.15
CA ASN A 180 6.63 -15.31 -17.69
C ASN A 180 5.50 -15.85 -16.79
N GLU A 181 5.59 -15.63 -15.48
CA GLU A 181 4.61 -16.15 -14.52
C GLU A 181 3.22 -15.56 -14.79
N PRO A 182 2.22 -16.39 -15.20
CA PRO A 182 0.91 -15.89 -15.63
C PRO A 182 0.19 -15.08 -14.55
N LEU A 183 0.26 -15.56 -13.30
CA LEU A 183 -0.39 -14.90 -12.16
C LEU A 183 0.13 -13.49 -11.92
N GLN A 184 1.41 -13.23 -12.17
CA GLN A 184 1.96 -11.89 -12.01
C GLN A 184 1.53 -10.95 -13.12
N LYS A 185 1.40 -11.45 -14.36
CA LYS A 185 0.84 -10.66 -15.47
C LYS A 185 -0.64 -10.33 -15.22
N GLU A 186 -1.39 -11.29 -14.71
CA GLU A 186 -2.79 -11.08 -14.31
C GLU A 186 -2.89 -10.07 -13.17
N LEU A 187 -2.00 -10.14 -12.17
CA LEU A 187 -1.95 -9.16 -11.08
C LEU A 187 -1.69 -7.75 -11.62
N MET A 188 -0.67 -7.56 -12.47
CA MET A 188 -0.37 -6.26 -13.07
C MET A 188 -1.54 -5.74 -13.91
N ALA A 189 -2.17 -6.60 -14.72
CA ALA A 189 -3.34 -6.22 -15.52
C ALA A 189 -4.54 -5.81 -14.65
N LEU A 190 -4.73 -6.47 -13.49
CA LEU A 190 -5.76 -6.08 -12.52
C LEU A 190 -5.41 -4.74 -11.88
N GLU A 191 -4.15 -4.53 -11.48
CA GLU A 191 -3.68 -3.24 -10.93
C GLU A 191 -3.90 -2.10 -11.93
N ASP A 192 -3.52 -2.29 -13.19
CA ASP A 192 -3.75 -1.31 -14.26
C ASP A 192 -5.24 -1.02 -14.48
N SER A 193 -6.11 -2.00 -14.23
CA SER A 193 -7.57 -1.85 -14.40
C SER A 193 -8.25 -1.09 -13.25
N LEU A 194 -7.60 -0.96 -12.08
CA LEU A 194 -8.19 -0.32 -10.90
C LEU A 194 -8.35 1.19 -11.07
N ASP A 195 -7.37 1.86 -11.68
CA ASP A 195 -7.37 3.32 -11.83
C ASP A 195 -8.55 3.84 -12.69
N PRO A 196 -8.82 3.29 -13.88
CA PRO A 196 -10.00 3.66 -14.66
C PRO A 196 -11.32 3.38 -13.93
N LEU A 197 -11.39 2.28 -13.16
CA LEU A 197 -12.57 1.92 -12.40
C LEU A 197 -12.82 2.93 -11.27
N LYS A 198 -11.76 3.30 -10.55
CA LYS A 198 -11.79 4.34 -9.51
C LYS A 198 -12.26 5.67 -10.08
N ALA A 199 -11.70 6.11 -11.21
CA ALA A 199 -12.13 7.33 -11.89
C ALA A 199 -13.62 7.29 -12.28
N THR A 200 -14.11 6.13 -12.71
CA THR A 200 -15.53 5.94 -13.04
C THR A 200 -16.42 6.06 -11.80
N VAL A 201 -16.00 5.49 -10.66
CA VAL A 201 -16.72 5.61 -9.39
C VAL A 201 -16.75 7.06 -8.93
N ASP A 202 -15.62 7.76 -8.95
CA ASP A 202 -15.53 9.16 -8.55
C ASP A 202 -16.42 10.07 -9.42
N MET A 203 -16.44 9.84 -10.73
CA MET A 203 -17.33 10.54 -11.66
C MET A 203 -18.80 10.31 -11.33
N ARG A 204 -19.21 9.05 -11.14
CA ARG A 204 -20.61 8.70 -10.80
C ARG A 204 -21.03 9.27 -9.45
N TRP A 205 -20.12 9.28 -8.48
CA TRP A 205 -20.36 9.88 -7.18
C TRP A 205 -20.63 11.38 -7.29
N LYS A 206 -19.85 12.09 -8.11
CA LYS A 206 -20.07 13.52 -8.38
C LYS A 206 -21.45 13.77 -9.01
N GLN A 207 -21.83 12.99 -10.01
CA GLN A 207 -23.16 13.09 -10.64
C GLN A 207 -24.30 12.87 -9.65
N LEU A 208 -24.15 11.90 -8.74
CA LEU A 208 -25.14 11.64 -7.70
C LEU A 208 -25.29 12.82 -6.74
N MET A 209 -24.18 13.44 -6.35
CA MET A 209 -24.19 14.63 -5.49
C MET A 209 -24.84 15.83 -6.17
N GLU A 210 -24.54 16.06 -7.45
CA GLU A 210 -25.19 17.12 -8.26
C GLU A 210 -26.70 16.88 -8.37
N ALA A 211 -27.13 15.64 -8.64
CA ALA A 211 -28.55 15.28 -8.69
C ALA A 211 -29.26 15.49 -7.34
N ARG A 212 -28.59 15.15 -6.24
CA ARG A 212 -29.10 15.40 -4.89
C ARG A 212 -29.30 16.89 -4.61
N ASP A 213 -28.36 17.73 -5.03
CA ASP A 213 -28.46 19.18 -4.82
C ASP A 213 -29.50 19.84 -5.72
N MET A 214 -29.72 19.32 -6.94
CA MET A 214 -30.88 19.69 -7.77
C MET A 214 -32.18 19.35 -7.07
N TYR A 215 -32.33 18.11 -6.60
CA TYR A 215 -33.55 17.66 -5.90
C TYR A 215 -33.87 18.55 -4.68
N LYS A 216 -32.88 18.90 -3.86
CA LYS A 216 -33.09 19.81 -2.71
C LYS A 216 -33.59 21.18 -3.14
N ARG A 217 -33.08 21.73 -4.26
CA ARG A 217 -33.55 23.02 -4.79
C ARG A 217 -35.00 22.93 -5.25
N GLU A 218 -35.37 21.87 -5.98
CA GLU A 218 -36.74 21.67 -6.44
C GLU A 218 -37.72 21.50 -5.28
N VAL A 219 -37.33 20.78 -4.21
CA VAL A 219 -38.14 20.67 -2.99
C VAL A 219 -38.37 22.05 -2.37
N LEU A 220 -37.33 22.88 -2.25
CA LEU A 220 -37.46 24.22 -1.70
C LEU A 220 -38.36 25.12 -2.57
N GLU A 221 -38.24 25.03 -3.90
CA GLU A 221 -39.11 25.76 -4.83
C GLU A 221 -40.58 25.33 -4.69
N TYR A 222 -40.83 24.03 -4.53
CA TYR A 222 -42.16 23.48 -4.30
C TYR A 222 -42.78 23.98 -2.99
N GLU A 223 -42.01 23.96 -1.89
CA GLU A 223 -42.45 24.48 -0.59
C GLU A 223 -42.78 25.97 -0.67
N ASN A 224 -41.90 26.77 -1.29
CA ASN A 224 -42.15 28.20 -1.52
C ASN A 224 -43.43 28.45 -2.33
N ALA A 225 -43.70 27.62 -3.35
CA ALA A 225 -44.92 27.72 -4.15
C ALA A 225 -46.18 27.39 -3.34
N ILE A 226 -46.12 26.38 -2.46
CA ILE A 226 -47.20 26.08 -1.51
C ILE A 226 -47.46 27.26 -0.59
N ASP A 227 -46.42 27.84 0.00
CA ASP A 227 -46.56 28.97 0.92
C ASP A 227 -47.16 30.19 0.22
N ALA A 228 -46.69 30.50 -1.01
CA ALA A 228 -47.24 31.59 -1.82
C ALA A 228 -48.73 31.36 -2.14
N ARG A 229 -49.10 30.12 -2.50
CA ARG A 229 -50.50 29.74 -2.77
C ARG A 229 -51.37 29.86 -1.52
N ASN A 230 -50.88 29.42 -0.37
CA ASN A 230 -51.61 29.49 0.89
C ASN A 230 -51.79 30.95 1.33
N LYS A 231 -50.75 31.78 1.22
CA LYS A 231 -50.85 33.22 1.47
C LYS A 231 -51.91 33.89 0.59
N LYS A 232 -51.92 33.58 -0.71
CA LYS A 232 -52.94 34.12 -1.64
C LYS A 232 -54.35 33.65 -1.31
N THR A 233 -54.50 32.41 -0.87
CA THR A 233 -55.79 31.87 -0.40
C THR A 233 -56.27 32.66 0.82
N GLN A 234 -55.38 32.93 1.79
CA GLN A 234 -55.70 33.73 2.98
C GLN A 234 -56.06 35.19 2.63
N GLU A 235 -55.33 35.82 1.70
CA GLU A 235 -55.67 37.17 1.22
C GLU A 235 -57.08 37.21 0.59
N MET A 236 -57.46 36.17 -0.17
CA MET A 236 -58.80 36.08 -0.75
C MET A 236 -59.88 35.85 0.31
N GLU A 237 -59.64 34.98 1.30
CA GLU A 237 -60.55 34.79 2.44
C GLU A 237 -60.75 36.10 3.23
N GLN A 238 -59.70 36.91 3.40
CA GLN A 238 -59.80 38.22 4.04
C GLN A 238 -60.64 39.21 3.23
N MET A 239 -60.53 39.22 1.90
CA MET A 239 -61.26 40.15 1.03
C MET A 239 -62.75 39.78 0.88
N PHE A 240 -63.06 38.49 0.75
CA PHE A 240 -64.39 38.01 0.38
C PHE A 240 -65.13 37.28 1.51
N GLY A 241 -64.47 37.08 2.67
CA GLY A 241 -65.07 36.47 3.86
C GLY A 241 -65.54 35.03 3.64
N ALA A 242 -66.58 34.62 4.37
CA ALA A 242 -67.15 33.27 4.29
C ALA A 242 -67.75 32.92 2.92
N ASP A 243 -67.97 33.92 2.06
CA ASP A 243 -68.53 33.72 0.72
C ASP A 243 -67.49 33.29 -0.32
N PHE A 244 -66.19 33.49 -0.06
CA PHE A 244 -65.11 33.11 -0.98
C PHE A 244 -65.19 31.63 -1.38
N ASP A 245 -65.15 30.78 -0.36
CA ASP A 245 -65.07 29.33 -0.53
C ASP A 245 -66.43 28.75 -0.95
N ARG A 246 -67.52 29.39 -0.49
CA ARG A 246 -68.91 29.03 -0.85
C ARG A 246 -69.21 29.33 -2.32
N VAL A 247 -68.79 30.49 -2.85
CA VAL A 247 -69.03 30.87 -4.26
C VAL A 247 -68.17 30.04 -5.21
N LEU A 248 -66.91 29.78 -4.89
CA LEU A 248 -66.03 28.98 -5.76
C LEU A 248 -66.40 27.48 -5.79
N LYS A 249 -66.95 26.95 -4.69
CA LYS A 249 -67.36 25.52 -4.60
C LYS A 249 -68.83 25.28 -4.94
N SER A 250 -69.63 26.33 -5.15
CA SER A 250 -71.06 26.22 -5.50
C SER A 250 -71.33 26.65 -6.94
N HIS A 251 -72.50 26.29 -7.45
CA HIS A 251 -72.99 26.82 -8.71
C HIS A 251 -73.45 28.27 -8.51
N LEU A 252 -73.23 29.14 -9.51
CA LEU A 252 -73.57 30.59 -9.50
C LEU A 252 -75.02 30.92 -9.07
N GLY A 253 -75.93 29.95 -9.12
CA GLY A 253 -77.33 30.09 -8.72
C GLY A 253 -77.61 30.14 -7.21
N PHE A 254 -76.61 30.18 -6.33
CA PHE A 254 -76.74 30.31 -4.86
C PHE A 254 -77.69 29.30 -4.18
N GLY A 255 -78.01 28.16 -4.81
CA GLY A 255 -79.03 27.25 -4.28
C GLY A 255 -80.42 27.89 -4.19
N LEU A 256 -80.71 28.91 -5.00
CA LEU A 256 -82.02 29.58 -5.05
C LEU A 256 -83.16 28.64 -5.48
N LEU A 257 -82.84 27.43 -5.96
CA LEU A 257 -83.80 26.39 -6.28
C LEU A 257 -83.41 25.10 -5.54
N PRO A 258 -84.25 24.58 -4.63
CA PRO A 258 -84.06 23.24 -4.11
C PRO A 258 -84.41 22.22 -5.20
N GLY A 259 -83.46 21.34 -5.55
CA GLY A 259 -83.74 20.12 -6.32
C GLY A 259 -83.19 20.03 -7.74
N TYR A 260 -82.10 20.71 -8.07
CA TYR A 260 -81.30 20.44 -9.28
C TYR A 260 -79.85 20.14 -8.92
#